data_AF-X1UYI9-F1
#
_entry.id   AF-X1UYI9-F1
#
_cell.length_a   1.000
_cell.length_b   1.000
_cell.length_c   1.000
_cell.angle_alpha   90.00
_cell.angle_beta   90.00
_cell.angle_gamma   90.00
#
_symmetry.space_group_name_H-M   'P 1'
#
loop_
_entity.id
_entity.type
_entity.pdbx_description
1 polymer ?
#
loop_
_entity_poly.entity_id
_entity_poly.type
_entity_poly.pdbx_seq_one_letter_code
_entity_poly.pdbx_strand_id
1 'polypeptide(L)'
;RGNNKWIWRCHIDLSSPDKKIWDFLYSYIGQYDAAIFSLQDFVQPSSLAHYIIPPSIDPLSEKNKELSTQQVKNVFKKLGIPQDRPILLQVSRFDYFKDPIGVIKVYRQVKKRANCRLILAGGTADDDPEGWQVLKQIEEEAKGDSDIHILNLPPDSFFEINALQRGADIVIQKSLKEGFGLTVTEALWKSRPVVGGNAGGIVLQIKDGESGFLVNSIEE
;
A
#
# COMPACT_ATOMS: atom_id res chain seq x y z
N ARG A 1 -8.36 -18.85 33.04
CA ARG A 1 -9.00 -18.61 31.72
C ARG A 1 -10.25 -19.47 31.68
N GLY A 2 -11.44 -18.90 31.44
CA GLY A 2 -12.67 -19.68 31.29
C GLY A 2 -12.63 -20.53 30.00
N ASN A 3 -13.77 -21.11 29.61
CA ASN A 3 -13.89 -21.97 28.43
C ASN A 3 -13.83 -21.23 27.06
N ASN A 4 -13.36 -19.99 27.04
CA ASN A 4 -13.34 -19.13 25.86
C ASN A 4 -12.09 -19.40 25.01
N LYS A 5 -12.27 -19.35 23.68
CA LYS A 5 -11.18 -19.47 22.70
C LYS A 5 -10.55 -18.13 22.38
N TRP A 6 -9.22 -18.07 22.33
CA TRP A 6 -8.44 -16.88 22.04
C TRP A 6 -7.65 -17.07 20.75
N ILE A 7 -7.78 -16.11 19.83
CA ILE A 7 -7.08 -16.15 18.54
C ILE A 7 -6.21 -14.91 18.39
N TRP A 8 -4.94 -15.10 18.05
CA TRP A 8 -4.03 -14.01 17.74
C TRP A 8 -3.96 -13.80 16.23
N ARG A 9 -4.32 -12.60 15.76
CA ARG A 9 -4.31 -12.25 14.34
C ARG A 9 -3.10 -11.40 14.02
N CYS A 10 -2.15 -11.95 13.26
CA CYS A 10 -0.98 -11.22 12.81
C CYS A 10 -1.25 -10.55 11.45
N HIS A 11 -1.05 -9.23 11.39
CA HIS A 11 -1.21 -8.42 10.18
C HIS A 11 0.12 -7.96 9.56
N ILE A 12 1.23 -8.17 10.27
CA ILE A 12 2.57 -7.72 9.86
C ILE A 12 3.40 -8.88 9.31
N ASP A 13 4.46 -8.53 8.59
CA ASP A 13 5.47 -9.46 8.11
C ASP A 13 6.33 -9.96 9.29
N LEU A 14 6.29 -11.27 9.50
CA LEU A 14 7.10 -11.99 10.48
C LEU A 14 7.99 -13.04 9.80
N SER A 15 8.38 -12.86 8.54
CA SER A 15 9.31 -13.79 7.88
C SER A 15 10.70 -13.76 8.51
N SER A 16 11.17 -12.58 8.93
CA SER A 16 12.48 -12.36 9.55
C SER A 16 12.42 -11.39 10.74
N PRO A 17 11.76 -11.76 11.86
CA PRO A 17 11.60 -10.87 13.00
C PRO A 17 12.91 -10.76 13.79
N ASP A 18 13.08 -9.66 14.53
CA ASP A 18 14.12 -9.61 15.56
C ASP A 18 13.83 -10.69 16.61
N LYS A 19 14.81 -11.55 16.87
CA LYS A 19 14.63 -12.72 17.72
C LYS A 19 14.24 -12.34 19.16
N LYS A 20 14.81 -11.29 19.73
CA LYS A 20 14.52 -10.89 21.11
C LYS A 20 13.10 -10.38 21.24
N ILE A 21 12.66 -9.58 20.27
CA ILE A 21 11.28 -9.06 20.21
C ILE A 21 10.31 -10.22 20.01
N TRP A 22 10.62 -11.14 19.10
CA TRP A 22 9.79 -12.31 18.85
C TRP A 22 9.65 -13.20 20.09
N ASP A 23 10.76 -13.56 20.75
CA ASP A 23 10.74 -14.40 21.95
C ASP A 23 9.89 -13.76 23.07
N PHE A 24 9.99 -12.43 23.23
CA PHE A 24 9.15 -11.67 24.16
C PHE A 24 7.67 -11.75 23.79
N LEU A 25 7.30 -11.46 22.53
CA LEU A 25 5.90 -11.51 22.08
C LEU A 25 5.33 -12.94 22.16
N TYR A 26 6.14 -13.94 21.81
CA TYR A 26 5.75 -15.34 21.82
C TYR A 26 5.42 -15.85 23.22
N SER A 27 6.03 -15.28 24.28
CA SER A 27 5.65 -15.60 25.66
C SER A 27 4.17 -15.32 25.97
N TYR A 28 3.54 -14.41 25.23
CA TYR A 28 2.10 -14.13 25.30
C TYR A 28 1.33 -14.90 24.23
N ILE A 29 1.81 -14.89 22.97
CA ILE A 29 1.13 -15.49 21.81
C ILE A 29 1.03 -17.02 21.96
N GLY A 30 2.05 -17.68 22.50
CA GLY A 30 2.07 -19.13 22.71
C GLY A 30 0.99 -19.63 23.69
N GLN A 31 0.31 -18.72 24.38
CA GLN A 31 -0.81 -19.05 25.24
C GLN A 31 -2.16 -19.05 24.48
N TYR A 32 -2.24 -18.57 23.24
CA TYR A 32 -3.50 -18.54 22.47
C TYR A 32 -3.93 -19.96 22.03
N ASP A 33 -5.17 -20.12 21.57
CA ASP A 33 -5.66 -21.38 21.00
C ASP A 33 -5.27 -21.54 19.52
N ALA A 34 -5.16 -20.42 18.80
CA ALA A 34 -4.70 -20.38 17.42
C ALA A 34 -4.11 -19.03 17.04
N ALA A 35 -3.32 -19.02 15.97
CA ALA A 35 -2.87 -17.83 15.29
C ALA A 35 -3.42 -17.77 13.85
N ILE A 36 -3.60 -16.56 13.31
CA ILE A 36 -3.98 -16.37 11.92
C ILE A 36 -2.97 -15.42 11.27
N PHE A 37 -2.43 -15.82 10.13
CA PHE A 37 -1.48 -15.03 9.34
C PHE A 37 -2.07 -14.68 7.98
N SER A 38 -1.56 -13.61 7.37
CA SER A 38 -1.95 -13.22 6.00
C SER A 38 -1.27 -14.10 4.94
N LEU A 39 -0.06 -14.57 5.23
CA LEU A 39 0.80 -15.36 4.35
C LEU A 39 1.43 -16.53 5.11
N GLN A 40 1.71 -17.62 4.39
CA GLN A 40 2.43 -18.77 4.94
C GLN A 40 3.84 -18.38 5.41
N ASP A 41 4.52 -17.51 4.68
CA ASP A 41 5.90 -17.08 4.99
C ASP A 41 6.01 -16.27 6.28
N PHE A 42 4.89 -15.78 6.84
CA PHE A 42 4.87 -15.07 8.11
C PHE A 42 4.75 -16.01 9.31
N VAL A 43 4.53 -17.31 9.09
CA VAL A 43 4.37 -18.30 10.15
C VAL A 43 5.73 -18.60 10.78
N GLN A 44 5.86 -18.28 12.07
CA GLN A 44 7.03 -18.64 12.86
C GLN A 44 6.94 -20.08 13.38
N PRO A 45 8.06 -20.82 13.48
CA PRO A 45 8.07 -22.18 14.02
C PRO A 45 7.47 -22.23 15.44
N SER A 46 6.35 -22.94 15.60
CA SER A 46 5.63 -23.06 16.86
C SER A 46 4.70 -24.28 16.88
N SER A 47 4.29 -24.71 18.08
CA SER A 47 3.28 -25.76 18.27
C SER A 47 1.84 -25.24 18.24
N LEU A 48 1.67 -23.91 18.09
CA LEU A 48 0.36 -23.26 18.05
C LEU A 48 -0.34 -23.57 16.72
N ALA A 49 -1.62 -23.94 16.77
CA ALA A 49 -2.42 -24.11 15.56
C ALA A 49 -2.47 -22.78 14.79
N HIS A 50 -2.28 -22.82 13.47
CA HIS A 50 -2.31 -21.62 12.65
C HIS A 50 -3.14 -21.77 11.38
N TYR A 51 -3.66 -20.64 10.90
CA TYR A 51 -4.46 -20.54 9.68
C TYR A 51 -3.95 -19.41 8.81
N ILE A 52 -4.01 -19.60 7.49
CA ILE A 52 -3.72 -18.56 6.51
C ILE A 52 -5.03 -17.99 6.01
N ILE A 53 -5.29 -16.72 6.33
CA ILE A 53 -6.46 -15.98 5.87
C ILE A 53 -5.94 -14.66 5.34
N PRO A 54 -5.92 -14.42 4.03
CA PRO A 54 -5.57 -13.11 3.49
C PRO A 54 -6.61 -12.04 3.91
N PRO A 55 -6.18 -10.79 4.17
CA PRO A 55 -7.10 -9.67 4.25
C PRO A 55 -7.92 -9.52 2.96
N SER A 56 -9.08 -8.88 3.07
CA SER A 56 -9.98 -8.62 1.94
C SER A 56 -10.43 -7.18 1.92
N ILE A 57 -10.95 -6.76 0.77
CA ILE A 57 -11.67 -5.50 0.64
C ILE A 57 -13.18 -5.74 0.74
N ASP A 58 -13.93 -4.73 1.19
CA ASP A 58 -15.38 -4.67 1.03
C ASP A 58 -15.71 -3.87 -0.24
N PRO A 59 -16.26 -4.51 -1.31
CA PRO A 59 -16.64 -3.85 -2.54
C PRO A 59 -17.68 -2.73 -2.40
N LEU A 60 -18.48 -2.74 -1.34
CA LEU A 60 -19.57 -1.79 -1.10
C LEU A 60 -19.17 -0.62 -0.21
N SER A 61 -18.01 -0.70 0.44
CA SER A 61 -17.45 0.39 1.24
C SER A 61 -17.16 1.64 0.39
N GLU A 62 -17.13 2.82 1.03
CA GLU A 62 -16.78 4.10 0.36
C GLU A 62 -15.48 4.02 -0.45
N LYS A 63 -14.52 3.20 0.01
CA LYS A 63 -13.21 3.04 -0.60
C LYS A 63 -13.24 2.24 -1.92
N ASN A 64 -14.26 1.41 -2.15
CA ASN A 64 -14.29 0.47 -3.28
C ASN A 64 -15.55 0.49 -4.12
N LYS A 65 -16.64 1.07 -3.62
CA LYS A 65 -17.88 1.21 -4.36
C LYS A 65 -17.66 1.90 -5.70
N GLU A 66 -18.51 1.60 -6.67
CA GLU A 66 -18.46 2.21 -7.99
C GLU A 66 -18.69 3.73 -7.90
N LEU A 67 -17.87 4.49 -8.63
CA LEU A 67 -18.01 5.94 -8.75
C LEU A 67 -18.29 6.30 -10.20
N SER A 68 -19.22 7.23 -10.42
CA SER A 68 -19.43 7.82 -11.74
C SER A 68 -18.20 8.60 -12.20
N THR A 69 -18.01 8.69 -13.52
CA THR A 69 -16.95 9.52 -14.12
C THR A 69 -17.01 10.97 -13.65
N GLN A 70 -18.21 11.52 -13.38
CA GLN A 70 -18.36 12.88 -12.88
C GLN A 70 -17.86 13.02 -11.43
N GLN A 71 -18.11 12.02 -10.57
CA GLN A 71 -17.58 12.02 -9.21
C GLN A 71 -16.05 11.99 -9.21
N VAL A 72 -15.44 11.13 -10.04
CA VAL A 72 -13.99 11.08 -10.19
C VAL A 72 -13.44 12.44 -10.65
N LYS A 73 -14.00 13.02 -11.71
CA LYS A 73 -13.60 14.34 -12.22
C LYS A 73 -13.75 15.46 -11.17
N ASN A 74 -14.80 15.42 -10.37
CA ASN A 74 -15.04 16.41 -9.32
C ASN A 74 -13.96 16.34 -8.22
N VAL A 75 -13.52 15.13 -7.84
CA VAL A 75 -12.43 14.97 -6.88
C VAL A 75 -11.12 15.51 -7.44
N PHE A 76 -10.75 15.14 -8.66
CA PHE A 76 -9.53 15.66 -9.30
C PHE A 76 -9.54 17.19 -9.42
N LYS A 77 -10.68 17.78 -9.79
CA LYS A 77 -10.87 19.23 -9.81
C LYS A 77 -10.73 19.86 -8.42
N LYS A 78 -11.34 19.27 -7.37
CA LYS A 78 -11.24 19.73 -5.97
C LYS A 78 -9.80 19.70 -5.48
N LEU A 79 -9.03 18.68 -5.87
CA LEU A 79 -7.62 18.52 -5.52
C LEU A 79 -6.66 19.33 -6.41
N GLY A 80 -7.17 20.02 -7.44
CA GLY A 80 -6.36 20.82 -8.35
C GLY A 80 -5.45 20.00 -9.27
N ILE A 81 -5.80 18.73 -9.55
CA ILE A 81 -4.99 17.81 -10.35
C ILE A 81 -5.58 17.71 -11.76
N PRO A 82 -4.86 18.14 -12.80
CA PRO A 82 -5.31 17.98 -14.18
C PRO A 82 -5.30 16.51 -14.62
N GLN A 83 -6.32 16.10 -15.37
CA GLN A 83 -6.45 14.76 -15.95
C GLN A 83 -6.19 14.77 -17.47
N ASP A 84 -5.28 15.63 -17.92
CA ASP A 84 -4.91 15.85 -19.32
C ASP A 84 -3.80 14.92 -19.82
N ARG A 85 -3.21 14.14 -18.92
CA ARG A 85 -2.04 13.28 -19.15
C ARG A 85 -2.18 11.99 -18.34
N PRO A 86 -1.48 10.91 -18.72
CA PRO A 86 -1.42 9.69 -17.92
C PRO A 86 -1.00 9.95 -16.47
N ILE A 87 -1.68 9.30 -15.53
CA ILE A 87 -1.47 9.44 -14.09
C ILE A 87 -0.89 8.15 -13.52
N LEU A 88 0.29 8.28 -12.93
CA LEU A 88 0.87 7.29 -12.02
C LEU A 88 0.42 7.62 -10.60
N LEU A 89 -0.06 6.61 -9.87
CA LEU A 89 -0.55 6.80 -8.50
C LEU A 89 0.11 5.82 -7.55
N GLN A 90 0.62 6.30 -6.43
CA GLN A 90 0.88 5.49 -5.25
C GLN A 90 -0.06 5.91 -4.13
N VAL A 91 -0.73 4.92 -3.53
CA VAL A 91 -1.52 5.10 -2.30
C VAL A 91 -0.84 4.37 -1.17
N SER A 92 -0.29 5.08 -0.19
CA SER A 92 0.31 4.47 0.99
C SER A 92 0.49 5.48 2.11
N ARG A 93 0.78 5.00 3.34
CA ARG A 93 1.38 5.89 4.35
C ARG A 93 2.71 6.42 3.83
N PHE A 94 3.09 7.61 4.28
CA PHE A 94 4.45 8.13 4.06
C PHE A 94 5.39 7.45 5.04
N ASP A 95 5.97 6.34 4.60
CA ASP A 95 6.78 5.42 5.41
C ASP A 95 7.92 4.90 4.50
N TYR A 96 9.12 4.73 5.05
CA TYR A 96 10.30 4.32 4.26
C TYR A 96 10.11 2.95 3.59
N PHE A 97 9.36 2.04 4.20
CA PHE A 97 9.08 0.73 3.61
C PHE A 97 8.18 0.82 2.38
N LYS A 98 7.46 1.93 2.19
CA LYS A 98 6.65 2.19 0.99
C LYS A 98 7.45 2.80 -0.16
N ASP A 99 8.69 3.19 0.12
CA ASP A 99 9.64 3.77 -0.83
C ASP A 99 9.08 4.83 -1.78
N PRO A 100 8.42 5.88 -1.25
CA PRO A 100 7.88 6.96 -2.08
C PRO A 100 8.99 7.72 -2.84
N ILE A 101 10.21 7.76 -2.29
CA ILE A 101 11.38 8.37 -2.95
C ILE A 101 11.82 7.53 -4.16
N GLY A 102 11.84 6.20 -4.04
CA GLY A 102 12.05 5.29 -5.16
C GLY A 102 11.00 5.48 -6.25
N VAL A 103 9.73 5.70 -5.88
CA VAL A 103 8.66 5.98 -6.86
C VAL A 103 8.85 7.31 -7.57
N ILE A 104 9.31 8.38 -6.90
CA ILE A 104 9.70 9.63 -7.57
C ILE A 104 10.83 9.38 -8.58
N LYS A 105 11.83 8.56 -8.22
CA LYS A 105 12.92 8.20 -9.13
C LYS A 105 12.41 7.42 -10.35
N VAL A 106 11.53 6.44 -10.17
CA VAL A 106 10.86 5.72 -11.27
C VAL A 106 10.14 6.71 -12.18
N TYR A 107 9.28 7.57 -11.60
CA TYR A 107 8.55 8.58 -12.36
C TYR A 107 9.47 9.49 -13.18
N ARG A 108 10.60 9.95 -12.62
CA ARG A 108 11.58 10.77 -13.35
C ARG A 108 12.19 10.03 -14.55
N GLN A 109 12.36 8.71 -14.47
CA GLN A 109 12.82 7.90 -15.61
C GLN A 109 11.71 7.77 -16.66
N VAL A 110 10.47 7.50 -16.25
CA VAL A 110 9.30 7.41 -17.13
C VAL A 110 9.05 8.73 -17.85
N LYS A 111 9.16 9.87 -17.14
CA LYS A 111 8.91 11.22 -17.68
C LYS A 111 9.80 11.57 -18.88
N LYS A 112 11.00 10.97 -18.96
CA LYS A 112 11.91 11.13 -20.11
C LYS A 112 11.36 10.53 -21.41
N ARG A 113 10.42 9.59 -21.31
CA ARG A 113 9.86 8.84 -22.44
C ARG A 113 8.38 9.10 -22.66
N ALA A 114 7.64 9.42 -21.59
CA ALA A 114 6.20 9.68 -21.63
C ALA A 114 5.85 10.90 -20.79
N ASN A 115 5.00 11.78 -21.32
CA ASN A 115 4.53 12.95 -20.59
C ASN A 115 3.41 12.55 -19.63
N CYS A 116 3.74 12.33 -18.35
CA CYS A 116 2.82 11.83 -17.32
C CYS A 116 2.87 12.68 -16.04
N ARG A 117 1.92 12.44 -15.12
CA ARG A 117 1.86 13.01 -13.77
C ARG A 117 2.07 11.91 -12.73
N LEU A 118 2.63 12.27 -11.58
CA LEU A 118 2.72 11.38 -10.41
C LEU A 118 1.85 11.94 -9.29
N ILE A 119 1.04 11.08 -8.68
CA ILE A 119 0.30 11.37 -7.46
C ILE A 119 0.82 10.45 -6.36
N LEU A 120 1.28 11.03 -5.27
CA LEU A 120 1.59 10.34 -4.03
C LEU A 120 0.50 10.70 -3.02
N ALA A 121 -0.45 9.79 -2.83
CA ALA A 121 -1.59 9.99 -1.94
C ALA A 121 -1.44 9.15 -0.67
N GLY A 122 -1.55 9.79 0.47
CA GLY A 122 -1.24 9.14 1.73
C GLY A 122 -1.55 10.03 2.91
N GLY A 123 -1.31 9.50 4.10
CA GLY A 123 -1.34 10.27 5.33
C GLY A 123 -0.12 9.92 6.16
N THR A 124 0.31 10.87 7.00
CA THR A 124 1.03 10.56 8.22
C THR A 124 0.04 10.04 9.26
N ALA A 125 0.51 9.23 10.22
CA ALA A 125 -0.23 9.01 11.45
C ALA A 125 0.28 10.02 12.49
N ASP A 126 -0.62 10.61 13.29
CA ASP A 126 -0.26 11.67 14.24
C ASP A 126 0.77 11.23 15.29
N ASP A 127 0.83 9.92 15.56
CA ASP A 127 1.74 9.26 16.48
C ASP A 127 3.02 8.69 15.81
N ASP A 128 3.24 8.99 14.54
CA ASP A 128 4.37 8.50 13.74
C ASP A 128 5.33 9.66 13.34
N PRO A 129 6.32 10.00 14.20
CA PRO A 129 7.33 11.02 13.89
C PRO A 129 8.14 10.71 12.64
N GLU A 130 8.30 9.42 12.30
CA GLU A 130 9.04 8.96 11.13
C GLU A 130 8.31 9.38 9.85
N GLY A 131 6.98 9.28 9.84
CA GLY A 131 6.18 9.66 8.68
C GLY A 131 6.30 11.12 8.28
N TRP A 132 6.44 12.04 9.24
CA TRP A 132 6.68 13.46 8.96
C TRP A 132 8.05 13.72 8.33
N GLN A 133 9.07 12.95 8.71
CA GLN A 133 10.40 13.05 8.10
C GLN A 133 10.37 12.56 6.65
N VAL A 134 9.67 11.45 6.38
CA VAL A 134 9.48 10.92 5.03
C VAL A 134 8.74 11.94 4.16
N LEU A 135 7.64 12.54 4.66
CA LEU A 135 6.91 13.57 3.92
C LEU A 135 7.81 14.74 3.50
N LYS A 136 8.63 15.26 4.42
CA LYS A 136 9.58 16.32 4.11
C LYS A 136 10.57 15.93 3.00
N GLN A 137 11.09 14.70 3.04
CA GLN A 137 11.98 14.21 1.98
C GLN A 137 11.26 14.08 0.63
N ILE A 138 10.00 13.64 0.62
CA ILE A 138 9.17 13.58 -0.59
C ILE A 138 9.00 15.00 -1.17
N GLU A 139 8.69 15.99 -0.33
CA GLU A 139 8.53 17.39 -0.76
C GLU A 139 9.84 17.98 -1.32
N GLU A 140 10.97 17.70 -0.68
CA GLU A 140 12.29 18.10 -1.15
C GLU A 140 12.64 17.44 -2.50
N GLU A 141 12.35 16.14 -2.65
CA GLU A 141 12.57 15.41 -3.89
C GLU A 141 11.60 15.80 -5.00
N ALA A 142 10.37 16.20 -4.69
CA ALA A 142 9.42 16.68 -5.69
C ALA A 142 9.68 18.13 -6.14
N LYS A 143 10.55 18.85 -5.43
CA LYS A 143 10.76 20.29 -5.64
C LYS A 143 11.17 20.59 -7.07
N GLY A 144 10.43 21.52 -7.68
CA GLY A 144 10.68 21.99 -9.05
C GLY A 144 9.97 21.20 -10.14
N ASP A 145 9.23 20.15 -9.81
CA ASP A 145 8.37 19.44 -10.77
C ASP A 145 6.88 19.61 -10.41
N SER A 146 6.19 20.44 -11.20
CA SER A 146 4.75 20.72 -10.99
C SER A 146 3.82 19.58 -11.41
N ASP A 147 4.34 18.50 -12.00
CA ASP A 147 3.56 17.31 -12.35
C ASP A 147 3.63 16.22 -11.26
N ILE A 148 4.35 16.46 -10.15
CA ILE A 148 4.30 15.64 -8.94
C ILE A 148 3.33 16.26 -7.95
N HIS A 149 2.27 15.52 -7.61
CA HIS A 149 1.23 15.93 -6.67
C HIS A 149 1.35 15.11 -5.39
N ILE A 150 1.74 15.76 -4.29
CA ILE A 150 1.81 15.15 -2.96
C ILE A 150 0.51 15.49 -2.23
N LEU A 151 -0.26 14.47 -1.84
CA LEU A 151 -1.53 14.63 -1.15
C LEU A 151 -1.44 14.00 0.24
N ASN A 152 -1.27 14.84 1.26
CA ASN A 152 -1.40 14.44 2.67
C ASN A 152 -2.87 14.47 3.08
N LEU A 153 -3.57 13.36 2.84
CA LEU A 153 -4.99 13.18 3.10
C LEU A 153 -5.22 12.56 4.48
N PRO A 154 -6.26 13.00 5.22
CA PRO A 154 -6.70 12.35 6.43
C PRO A 154 -6.98 10.85 6.24
N PRO A 155 -6.79 9.99 7.28
CA PRO A 155 -6.97 8.54 7.18
C PRO A 155 -8.37 8.07 6.72
N ASP A 156 -9.38 8.91 6.90
CA ASP A 156 -10.78 8.65 6.54
C ASP A 156 -11.18 9.21 5.16
N SER A 157 -10.22 9.67 4.36
CA SER A 157 -10.42 10.17 2.97
C SER A 157 -10.71 9.06 1.96
N PHE A 158 -11.59 8.12 2.30
CA PHE A 158 -11.89 6.92 1.53
C PHE A 158 -12.45 7.25 0.14
N PHE A 159 -13.30 8.26 0.04
CA PHE A 159 -13.92 8.67 -1.21
C PHE A 159 -12.89 9.27 -2.18
N GLU A 160 -12.01 10.16 -1.68
CA GLU A 160 -10.90 10.73 -2.44
C GLU A 160 -9.94 9.63 -2.93
N ILE A 161 -9.54 8.69 -2.06
CA ILE A 161 -8.66 7.57 -2.46
C ILE A 161 -9.32 6.69 -3.53
N ASN A 162 -10.62 6.39 -3.40
CA ASN A 162 -11.36 5.64 -4.41
C ASN A 162 -11.33 6.36 -5.77
N ALA A 163 -11.63 7.67 -5.77
CA ALA A 163 -11.61 8.48 -6.98
C ALA A 163 -10.21 8.56 -7.61
N LEU A 164 -9.16 8.75 -6.79
CA LEU A 164 -7.78 8.78 -7.26
C LEU A 164 -7.39 7.45 -7.93
N GLN A 165 -7.68 6.31 -7.29
CA GLN A 165 -7.40 5.00 -7.90
C GLN A 165 -8.17 4.80 -9.21
N ARG A 166 -9.43 5.21 -9.31
CA ARG A 166 -10.22 5.11 -10.55
C ARG A 166 -9.72 6.04 -11.65
N GLY A 167 -9.19 7.20 -11.27
CA GLY A 167 -8.63 8.19 -12.19
C GLY A 167 -7.17 7.94 -12.58
N ALA A 168 -6.51 6.94 -11.99
CA ALA A 168 -5.16 6.55 -12.34
C ALA A 168 -5.12 5.66 -13.58
N ASP A 169 -4.03 5.77 -14.34
CA ASP A 169 -3.73 4.87 -15.46
C ASP A 169 -2.90 3.68 -14.99
N ILE A 170 -1.95 3.91 -14.06
CA ILE A 170 -1.12 2.88 -13.44
C ILE A 170 -1.04 3.14 -11.94
N VAL A 171 -1.23 2.10 -11.13
CA VAL A 171 -0.97 2.15 -9.69
C VAL A 171 0.39 1.54 -9.38
N ILE A 172 1.19 2.22 -8.57
CA ILE A 172 2.50 1.78 -8.13
C ILE A 172 2.41 1.44 -6.63
N GLN A 173 2.76 0.22 -6.27
CA GLN A 173 2.91 -0.23 -4.88
C GLN A 173 4.33 -0.79 -4.67
N LYS A 174 5.35 0.05 -4.85
CA LYS A 174 6.76 -0.38 -4.83
C LYS A 174 7.34 -0.51 -3.42
N SER A 175 6.69 -1.28 -2.55
CA SER A 175 7.12 -1.46 -1.16
C SER A 175 8.37 -2.34 -1.04
N LEU A 176 9.29 -1.97 -0.15
CA LEU A 176 10.47 -2.77 0.25
C LEU A 176 10.08 -3.85 1.26
N LYS A 177 9.09 -3.55 2.10
CA LYS A 177 8.44 -4.49 3.01
C LYS A 177 6.95 -4.24 3.02
N GLU A 178 6.15 -5.30 3.02
CA GLU A 178 4.71 -5.21 3.03
C GLU A 178 4.11 -6.36 3.84
N GLY A 179 3.02 -6.09 4.56
CA GLY A 179 2.21 -7.16 5.15
C GLY A 179 1.41 -7.84 4.04
N PHE A 180 0.20 -7.35 3.79
CA PHE A 180 -0.59 -7.78 2.64
C PHE A 180 -0.58 -6.75 1.50
N GLY A 181 -0.79 -5.47 1.81
CA GLY A 181 -0.89 -4.41 0.79
C GLY A 181 -2.27 -4.35 0.15
N LEU A 182 -3.31 -4.02 0.94
CA LEU A 182 -4.70 -3.91 0.46
C LEU A 182 -4.87 -2.92 -0.71
N THR A 183 -3.99 -1.91 -0.82
CA THR A 183 -4.00 -0.94 -1.91
C THR A 183 -3.78 -1.58 -3.28
N VAL A 184 -3.11 -2.74 -3.34
CA VAL A 184 -3.01 -3.56 -4.56
C VAL A 184 -4.36 -4.17 -4.89
N THR A 185 -5.02 -4.82 -3.92
CA THR A 185 -6.37 -5.40 -4.11
C THR A 185 -7.36 -4.33 -4.57
N GLU A 186 -7.32 -3.16 -3.94
CA GLU A 186 -8.19 -2.02 -4.26
C GLU A 186 -7.99 -1.50 -5.68
N ALA A 187 -6.74 -1.45 -6.16
CA ALA A 187 -6.42 -1.03 -7.51
C ALA A 187 -6.84 -2.06 -8.55
N LEU A 188 -6.55 -3.35 -8.31
CA LEU A 188 -6.96 -4.45 -9.18
C LEU A 188 -8.49 -4.54 -9.27
N TRP A 189 -9.20 -4.35 -8.15
CA TRP A 189 -10.67 -4.29 -8.12
C TRP A 189 -11.23 -3.20 -9.03
N LYS A 190 -10.52 -2.07 -9.13
CA LYS A 190 -10.87 -0.93 -10.01
C LYS A 190 -10.31 -1.09 -11.44
N SER A 191 -9.87 -2.29 -11.81
CA SER A 191 -9.29 -2.62 -13.11
C SER A 191 -8.09 -1.72 -13.46
N ARG A 192 -7.25 -1.40 -12.47
CA ARG A 192 -6.01 -0.66 -12.69
C ARG A 192 -4.83 -1.64 -12.72
N PRO A 193 -3.95 -1.60 -13.72
CA PRO A 193 -2.72 -2.36 -13.69
C PRO A 193 -1.83 -1.87 -12.54
N VAL A 194 -1.16 -2.80 -11.86
CA VAL A 194 -0.30 -2.50 -10.71
C VAL A 194 1.14 -2.85 -11.00
N VAL A 195 2.07 -1.92 -10.75
CA VAL A 195 3.51 -2.22 -10.63
C VAL A 195 3.84 -2.32 -9.15
N GLY A 196 4.09 -3.54 -8.67
CA GLY A 196 4.28 -3.86 -7.26
C GLY A 196 5.71 -4.25 -6.94
N GLY A 197 6.17 -3.89 -5.74
CA GLY A 197 7.42 -4.44 -5.21
C GLY A 197 7.28 -5.93 -4.95
N ASN A 198 8.32 -6.70 -5.21
CA ASN A 198 8.38 -8.13 -4.92
C ASN A 198 8.54 -8.40 -3.41
N ALA A 199 7.53 -8.03 -2.61
CA ALA A 199 7.56 -8.07 -1.15
C ALA A 199 6.20 -8.45 -0.55
N GLY A 200 6.22 -9.30 0.49
CA GLY A 200 5.06 -9.65 1.29
C GLY A 200 3.85 -10.12 0.48
N GLY A 201 2.65 -9.71 0.86
CA GLY A 201 1.41 -10.08 0.18
C GLY A 201 1.18 -9.46 -1.20
N ILE A 202 2.07 -8.59 -1.70
CA ILE A 202 1.96 -8.06 -3.06
C ILE A 202 2.11 -9.18 -4.08
N VAL A 203 3.04 -10.11 -3.82
CA VAL A 203 3.36 -11.24 -4.72
C VAL A 203 2.19 -12.23 -4.88
N LEU A 204 1.30 -12.28 -3.90
CA LEU A 204 0.10 -13.13 -3.96
C LEU A 204 -1.04 -12.51 -4.77
N GLN A 205 -1.01 -11.18 -4.93
CA GLN A 205 -2.09 -10.42 -5.57
C GLN A 205 -1.81 -10.15 -7.05
N ILE A 206 -0.54 -9.97 -7.42
CA ILE A 206 -0.14 -9.66 -8.78
C ILE A 206 0.30 -10.94 -9.49
N LYS A 207 -0.39 -11.29 -10.57
CA LYS A 207 0.08 -12.26 -11.54
C LYS A 207 0.94 -11.53 -12.58
N ASP A 208 2.24 -11.68 -12.43
CA ASP A 208 3.24 -10.98 -13.24
C ASP A 208 3.02 -11.16 -14.75
N GLY A 209 3.02 -10.05 -15.49
CA GLY A 209 2.73 -9.99 -16.92
C GLY A 209 1.25 -10.09 -17.30
N GLU A 210 0.34 -10.36 -16.36
CA GLU A 210 -1.10 -10.48 -16.62
C GLU A 210 -1.92 -9.39 -15.92
N SER A 211 -1.87 -9.31 -14.59
CA SER A 211 -2.61 -8.31 -13.81
C SER A 211 -1.77 -7.10 -13.40
N GLY A 212 -0.47 -7.15 -13.69
CA GLY A 212 0.52 -6.16 -13.27
C GLY A 212 1.94 -6.69 -13.46
N PHE A 213 2.91 -5.99 -12.87
CA PHE A 213 4.32 -6.39 -12.87
C PHE A 213 4.89 -6.38 -11.47
N LEU A 214 5.71 -7.39 -11.15
CA LEU A 214 6.51 -7.46 -9.92
C LEU A 214 7.94 -6.99 -10.20
N VAL A 215 8.43 -6.07 -9.39
CA VAL A 215 9.77 -5.46 -9.57
C VAL A 215 10.59 -5.53 -8.29
N ASN A 216 11.92 -5.63 -8.45
CA ASN A 216 12.87 -5.67 -7.34
C ASN A 216 13.69 -4.37 -7.22
N SER A 217 13.69 -3.53 -8.25
CA SER A 217 14.51 -2.32 -8.33
C SER A 217 13.75 -1.13 -8.91
N ILE A 218 14.45 -0.01 -9.13
CA ILE A 218 13.89 1.19 -9.77
C ILE A 218 14.00 1.06 -11.31
N GLU A 219 14.98 0.28 -11.78
CA GLU A 219 15.31 0.09 -13.19
C GLU A 219 14.41 -0.95 -13.88
N GLU A 220 13.91 -1.93 -13.13
CA GLU A 220 12.88 -2.91 -13.53
C GLU A 220 11.49 -2.27 -13.60
#